data_AF-A0A946GVI7-F1
#
_entry.id   AF-A0A946GVI7-F1
#
_cell.length_a   1.000
_cell.length_b   1.000
_cell.length_c   1.000
_cell.angle_alpha   90.00
_cell.angle_beta   90.00
_cell.angle_gamma   90.00
#
_symmetry.space_group_name_H-M   'P 1'
#
loop_
_entity.id
_entity.type
_entity.pdbx_description
1 polymer ?
#
loop_
_entity_poly.entity_id
_entity_poly.type
_entity_poly.pdbx_seq_one_letter_code
_entity_poly.pdbx_strand_id
1 'polypeptide(L)'
;SANTHAGLLFGLRVLGSPVRVYGMCVRRSAELQKQRVLDKTNQLASMMKVDVCVTADDVHVDDCMLQPGYGQLNDYVKEAISLTAESEGVLLDPTYTGKAMAGLLAYVRDGMWSEDQRVMFLHTGGTPALFGYPELISE
;
A
#
# COMPACT_ATOMS: atom_id res chain seq x y z
N SER A 1 -9.49 4.99 -0.52
CA SER A 1 -10.01 5.06 0.86
C SER A 1 -8.82 5.23 1.81
N ALA A 2 -8.97 5.06 3.12
CA ALA A 2 -7.86 4.91 4.08
C ALA A 2 -8.08 3.74 5.06
N ASN A 3 -9.23 3.06 4.95
CA ASN A 3 -9.73 2.15 5.99
C ASN A 3 -8.85 0.91 6.20
N THR A 4 -8.30 0.31 5.14
CA THR A 4 -7.42 -0.87 5.27
C THR A 4 -6.18 -0.54 6.09
N HIS A 5 -5.48 0.53 5.73
CA HIS A 5 -4.31 1.00 6.48
C HIS A 5 -4.71 1.38 7.90
N ALA A 6 -5.72 2.24 8.06
CA ALA A 6 -6.15 2.71 9.38
C ALA A 6 -6.55 1.57 10.32
N GLY A 7 -7.34 0.60 9.84
CA GLY A 7 -7.78 -0.55 10.64
C GLY A 7 -6.63 -1.45 11.06
N LEU A 8 -5.72 -1.78 10.12
CA LEU A 8 -4.55 -2.60 10.41
C LEU A 8 -3.61 -1.90 11.41
N LEU A 9 -3.27 -0.63 11.16
CA LEU A 9 -2.38 0.15 12.02
C LEU A 9 -2.99 0.36 13.42
N PHE A 10 -4.26 0.72 13.49
CA PHE A 10 -4.97 0.88 14.76
C PHE A 10 -4.99 -0.42 15.57
N GLY A 11 -5.33 -1.55 14.94
CA GLY A 11 -5.33 -2.86 15.61
C GLY A 11 -3.95 -3.22 16.17
N LEU A 12 -2.88 -2.99 15.41
CA LEU A 12 -1.51 -3.21 15.87
C LEU A 12 -1.14 -2.31 17.06
N ARG A 13 -1.51 -1.03 17.04
CA ARG A 13 -1.23 -0.09 18.14
C ARG A 13 -2.01 -0.42 19.41
N VAL A 14 -3.29 -0.79 19.29
CA VAL A 14 -4.10 -1.24 20.43
C VAL A 14 -3.50 -2.49 21.09
N LEU A 15 -2.91 -3.39 20.30
CA LEU A 15 -2.22 -4.58 20.80
C LEU A 15 -0.80 -4.31 21.31
N GLY A 16 -0.33 -3.06 21.31
CA GLY A 16 1.04 -2.70 21.69
C GLY A 16 2.12 -3.24 20.74
N SER A 17 1.75 -3.69 19.54
CA SER A 17 2.67 -4.26 18.57
C SER A 17 3.48 -3.16 17.88
N PRO A 18 4.82 -3.22 17.81
CA PRO A 18 5.63 -2.18 17.18
C PRO A 18 5.71 -2.29 15.64
N VAL A 19 5.01 -3.24 15.01
CA VAL A 19 5.07 -3.46 13.57
C VAL A 19 4.68 -2.18 12.82
N ARG A 20 5.52 -1.76 11.87
CA ARG A 20 5.30 -0.59 11.03
C ARG A 20 4.42 -0.97 9.83
N VAL A 21 3.48 -0.10 9.47
CA VAL A 21 2.61 -0.27 8.31
C VAL A 21 2.96 0.80 7.28
N TYR A 22 3.34 0.36 6.08
CA TYR A 22 3.65 1.25 4.96
C TYR A 22 2.52 1.17 3.93
N GLY A 23 1.98 2.33 3.54
CA GLY A 23 0.89 2.43 2.56
C GLY A 23 1.32 3.12 1.29
N MET A 24 1.14 2.47 0.13
CA MET A 24 1.35 3.09 -1.16
C MET A 24 0.11 3.85 -1.63
N CYS A 25 0.30 5.10 -2.01
CA CYS A 25 -0.78 5.99 -2.40
C CYS A 25 -1.16 5.77 -3.86
N VAL A 26 -2.42 5.39 -4.06
CA VAL A 26 -2.95 5.05 -5.41
C VAL A 26 -3.78 6.17 -6.02
N ARG A 27 -4.27 7.13 -5.21
CA ARG A 27 -5.25 8.13 -5.63
C ARG A 27 -4.92 9.57 -5.26
N ARG A 28 -4.17 9.80 -4.19
CA ARG A 28 -3.89 11.13 -3.63
C ARG A 28 -2.45 11.20 -3.20
N SER A 29 -1.94 12.41 -2.96
CA SER A 29 -0.60 12.59 -2.41
C SER A 29 -0.46 11.96 -1.03
N ALA A 30 0.79 11.69 -0.65
CA ALA A 30 1.17 11.18 0.65
C ALA A 30 0.65 12.07 1.78
N GLU A 31 0.75 13.39 1.63
CA GLU A 31 0.23 14.37 2.59
C GLU A 31 -1.28 14.19 2.84
N LEU A 32 -2.08 14.20 1.76
CA LEU A 32 -3.53 14.04 1.86
C LEU A 32 -3.91 12.66 2.39
N GLN A 33 -3.16 11.62 2.02
CA GLN A 33 -3.45 10.27 2.47
C GLN A 33 -3.08 10.07 3.95
N LYS A 34 -1.98 10.67 4.41
CA LYS A 34 -1.52 10.62 5.81
C LYS A 34 -2.58 11.18 6.74
N GLN A 35 -3.10 12.37 6.45
CA GLN A 35 -4.16 12.98 7.25
C GLN A 35 -5.39 12.08 7.32
N ARG A 36 -5.79 11.48 6.20
CA ARG A 36 -6.96 10.60 6.16
C ARG A 36 -6.79 9.31 6.95
N VAL A 37 -5.59 8.74 7.01
CA VAL A 37 -5.31 7.57 7.85
C VAL A 37 -5.44 7.98 9.32
N LEU A 38 -4.83 9.09 9.72
CA LEU A 38 -4.89 9.60 11.10
C LEU A 38 -6.32 9.91 11.56
N ASP A 39 -7.11 10.58 10.71
CA ASP A 39 -8.52 10.87 11.01
C ASP A 39 -9.32 9.58 11.23
N LYS A 40 -9.04 8.53 10.43
CA LYS A 40 -9.72 7.24 10.53
C LYS A 40 -9.32 6.47 11.78
N THR A 41 -8.06 6.52 12.19
CA THR A 41 -7.63 5.89 13.45
C THR A 41 -8.21 6.61 14.67
N ASN A 42 -8.36 7.94 14.64
CA ASN A 42 -9.04 8.69 15.69
C ASN A 42 -10.53 8.34 15.78
N GLN A 43 -11.20 8.16 14.63
CA GLN A 43 -12.58 7.66 14.58
C GLN A 43 -12.69 6.26 15.20
N LEU A 44 -11.74 5.36 14.91
CA LEU A 44 -11.70 4.03 15.52
C LEU A 44 -11.49 4.08 17.04
N ALA A 45 -10.60 4.94 17.54
CA ALA A 45 -10.39 5.12 18.97
C ALA A 45 -11.69 5.53 19.69
N SER A 46 -12.40 6.52 19.12
CA SER A 46 -13.71 6.96 19.62
C SER A 46 -14.76 5.86 19.58
N MET A 47 -14.87 5.11 18.48
CA MET A 47 -15.81 3.99 18.33
C MET A 47 -15.54 2.87 19.36
N MET A 48 -14.28 2.56 19.59
CA MET A 48 -13.85 1.49 20.50
C MET A 48 -13.76 1.93 21.97
N LYS A 49 -13.94 3.23 22.25
CA LYS A 49 -13.83 3.84 23.58
C LYS A 49 -12.46 3.57 24.23
N VAL A 50 -11.41 3.74 23.44
CA VAL A 50 -10.00 3.65 23.89
C VAL A 50 -9.30 4.97 23.64
N ASP A 51 -8.19 5.20 24.33
CA ASP A 51 -7.35 6.37 24.10
C ASP A 51 -6.73 6.33 22.68
N VAL A 52 -6.39 7.52 22.19
CA VAL A 52 -5.69 7.67 20.90
C VAL A 52 -4.33 6.97 21.00
N CYS A 53 -4.14 5.92 20.20
CA CYS A 53 -2.94 5.09 20.20
C CYS A 53 -2.12 5.16 18.90
N VAL A 54 -2.60 5.92 17.90
CA VAL A 54 -1.90 6.14 16.62
C VAL A 54 -1.55 7.62 16.54
N THR A 55 -0.27 7.91 16.32
CA THR A 55 0.24 9.27 16.15
C THR A 55 0.56 9.55 14.68
N ALA A 56 0.91 10.80 14.35
CA ALA A 56 1.34 11.15 13.00
C ALA A 56 2.63 10.44 12.57
N ASP A 57 3.48 10.04 13.52
CA ASP A 57 4.75 9.34 13.25
C ASP A 57 4.54 7.86 12.94
N ASP A 58 3.42 7.29 13.36
CA ASP A 58 3.03 5.91 13.02
C ASP A 58 2.53 5.75 11.57
N VAL A 59 2.16 6.85 10.92
CA VAL A 59 1.53 6.81 9.58
C VAL A 59 2.60 6.98 8.50
N HIS A 60 3.04 5.87 7.93
CA HIS A 60 3.97 5.84 6.81
C HIS A 60 3.22 5.64 5.48
N VAL A 61 3.20 6.68 4.65
CA VAL A 61 2.61 6.61 3.31
C VAL A 61 3.52 7.27 2.29
N ASP A 62 3.53 6.75 1.07
CA ASP A 62 4.34 7.25 -0.04
C ASP A 62 3.53 7.28 -1.32
N ASP A 63 3.73 8.30 -2.15
CA ASP A 63 3.08 8.55 -3.43
C ASP A 63 4.03 8.47 -4.63
N CYS A 64 5.22 7.89 -4.47
CA CYS A 64 6.21 7.69 -5.54
C CYS A 64 5.66 6.99 -6.79
N MET A 65 4.68 6.07 -6.63
CA MET A 65 4.02 5.34 -7.74
C MET A 65 2.65 5.93 -8.15
N LEU A 66 2.29 7.11 -7.62
CA LEU A 66 0.98 7.71 -7.85
C LEU A 66 0.78 8.11 -9.33
N GLN A 67 1.81 8.70 -9.93
CA GLN A 67 1.74 9.18 -11.31
C GLN A 67 1.52 8.03 -12.31
N PRO A 68 0.77 8.27 -13.40
CA PRO A 68 0.13 9.53 -13.80
C PRO A 68 -1.22 9.81 -13.11
N GLY A 69 -1.69 8.88 -12.27
CA GLY A 69 -2.90 9.07 -11.48
C GLY A 69 -3.58 7.76 -11.11
N TYR A 70 -4.79 7.90 -10.56
CA TYR A 70 -5.61 6.76 -10.13
C TYR A 70 -6.10 5.94 -11.32
N GLY A 71 -5.90 4.62 -11.27
CA GLY A 71 -6.30 3.69 -12.33
C GLY A 71 -5.45 3.76 -13.59
N GLN A 72 -4.34 4.52 -13.57
CA GLN A 72 -3.46 4.65 -14.71
C GLN A 72 -2.11 4.00 -14.44
N LEU A 73 -1.62 3.29 -15.45
CA LEU A 73 -0.35 2.57 -15.45
C LEU A 73 0.84 3.51 -15.65
N ASN A 74 1.98 3.10 -15.11
CA ASN A 74 3.31 3.59 -15.48
C ASN A 74 4.23 2.38 -15.67
N ASP A 75 5.43 2.59 -16.20
CA ASP A 75 6.32 1.48 -16.55
C ASP A 75 6.78 0.68 -15.33
N TYR A 76 6.99 1.33 -14.17
CA TYR A 76 7.32 0.65 -12.91
C TYR A 76 6.21 -0.28 -12.43
N VAL A 77 4.94 0.13 -12.60
CA VAL A 77 3.79 -0.70 -12.24
C VAL A 77 3.65 -1.88 -13.19
N LYS A 78 3.86 -1.68 -14.50
CA LYS A 78 3.87 -2.76 -15.48
C LYS A 78 4.98 -3.77 -15.19
N GLU A 79 6.17 -3.28 -14.89
CA GLU A 79 7.32 -4.10 -14.48
C GLU A 79 6.98 -4.92 -13.23
N ALA A 80 6.44 -4.27 -12.19
CA ALA A 80 6.11 -4.94 -10.94
C ALA A 80 5.07 -6.05 -11.11
N ILE A 81 4.05 -5.81 -11.93
CA ILE A 81 3.02 -6.81 -12.25
C ILE A 81 3.66 -8.01 -12.97
N SER A 82 4.44 -7.75 -14.02
CA SER A 82 5.05 -8.80 -14.83
C SER A 82 6.06 -9.61 -14.01
N LEU A 83 6.96 -8.94 -13.31
CA LEU A 83 7.97 -9.58 -12.46
C LEU A 83 7.31 -10.48 -11.40
N THR A 84 6.28 -9.99 -10.72
CA THR A 84 5.60 -10.76 -9.67
C THR A 84 4.86 -11.98 -10.24
N ALA A 85 4.23 -11.81 -11.41
CA ALA A 85 3.55 -12.91 -12.08
C ALA A 85 4.54 -13.99 -12.56
N GLU A 86 5.66 -13.58 -13.14
CA GLU A 86 6.68 -14.48 -13.70
C GLU A 86 7.49 -15.20 -12.62
N SER A 87 7.80 -14.52 -11.51
CA SER A 87 8.62 -15.09 -10.43
C SER A 87 7.81 -15.91 -9.42
N GLU A 88 6.62 -15.44 -9.05
CA GLU A 88 5.84 -16.01 -7.94
C GLU A 88 4.47 -16.57 -8.36
N GLY A 89 4.05 -16.39 -9.62
CA GLY A 89 2.73 -16.80 -10.09
C GLY A 89 1.57 -16.00 -9.46
N VAL A 90 1.86 -14.84 -8.88
CA VAL A 90 0.88 -13.98 -8.20
C VAL A 90 0.44 -12.84 -9.11
N LEU A 91 -0.86 -12.74 -9.36
CA LEU A 91 -1.44 -11.71 -10.22
C LEU A 91 -1.83 -10.45 -9.44
N LEU A 92 -1.21 -9.33 -9.79
CA LEU A 92 -1.47 -8.02 -9.22
C LEU A 92 -2.32 -7.16 -10.14
N ASP A 93 -3.21 -6.35 -9.58
CA ASP A 93 -4.05 -5.44 -10.34
C ASP A 93 -3.35 -4.11 -10.67
N PRO A 94 -3.69 -3.44 -11.79
CA PRO A 94 -3.03 -2.22 -12.25
C PRO A 94 -3.25 -0.98 -11.38
N THR A 95 -4.32 -0.96 -10.58
CA THR A 95 -4.75 0.23 -9.85
C THR A 95 -4.23 0.25 -8.42
N TYR A 96 -4.20 -0.90 -7.75
CA TYR A 96 -3.90 -1.03 -6.32
C TYR A 96 -2.66 -1.86 -6.04
N THR A 97 -2.77 -3.18 -6.16
CA THR A 97 -1.73 -4.11 -5.72
C THR A 97 -0.47 -4.02 -6.57
N GLY A 98 -0.59 -3.72 -7.87
CA GLY A 98 0.54 -3.42 -8.74
C GLY A 98 1.30 -2.17 -8.32
N LYS A 99 0.61 -1.07 -7.96
CA LYS A 99 1.25 0.15 -7.41
C LYS A 99 1.91 -0.11 -6.06
N ALA A 100 1.27 -0.90 -5.22
CA ALA A 100 1.81 -1.28 -3.93
C ALA A 100 3.11 -2.10 -4.07
N MET A 101 3.11 -3.07 -4.99
CA MET A 101 4.30 -3.87 -5.28
C MET A 101 5.40 -3.05 -5.95
N ALA A 102 5.07 -2.17 -6.89
CA ALA A 102 6.05 -1.29 -7.51
C ALA A 102 6.77 -0.42 -6.47
N GLY A 103 6.02 0.14 -5.50
CA GLY A 103 6.61 0.90 -4.40
C GLY A 103 7.48 0.03 -3.48
N LEU A 104 7.06 -1.21 -3.20
CA LEU A 104 7.87 -2.18 -2.45
C LEU A 104 9.18 -2.49 -3.18
N LEU A 105 9.14 -2.76 -4.49
CA LEU A 105 10.35 -2.99 -5.29
C LEU A 105 11.28 -1.78 -5.32
N ALA A 106 10.73 -0.56 -5.41
CA ALA A 106 11.52 0.67 -5.35
C ALA A 106 12.25 0.79 -4.00
N TYR A 107 11.55 0.59 -2.89
CA TYR A 107 12.18 0.58 -1.57
C TYR A 107 13.27 -0.51 -1.40
N VAL A 108 13.11 -1.69 -2.02
CA VAL A 108 14.16 -2.71 -2.03
C VAL A 108 15.38 -2.20 -2.80
N ARG A 109 15.16 -1.64 -3.99
CA ARG A 109 16.22 -1.09 -4.85
C ARG A 109 16.98 0.07 -4.19
N ASP A 110 16.26 0.88 -3.41
CA ASP A 110 16.83 2.01 -2.66
C ASP A 110 17.52 1.60 -1.35
N GLY A 111 17.55 0.30 -1.02
CA GLY A 111 18.19 -0.21 0.19
C GLY A 111 17.49 0.20 1.48
N MET A 112 16.18 0.47 1.43
CA MET A 112 15.41 0.88 2.61
C MET A 112 15.39 -0.17 3.72
N TRP A 113 15.53 -1.45 3.35
CA TRP A 113 15.54 -2.58 4.28
C TRP A 113 16.86 -3.33 4.21
N SER A 114 17.29 -3.85 5.36
CA SER A 114 18.44 -4.75 5.44
C SER A 114 18.11 -6.14 4.90
N GLU A 115 19.14 -6.91 4.52
CA GLU A 115 18.99 -8.26 3.97
C GLU A 115 18.31 -9.25 4.93
N ASP A 116 18.43 -9.03 6.24
CA ASP A 116 17.81 -9.84 7.29
C ASP A 116 16.39 -9.39 7.68
N GLN A 117 15.94 -8.24 7.15
CA GLN A 117 14.65 -7.70 7.48
C GLN A 117 13.52 -8.43 6.74
N ARG A 118 12.49 -8.82 7.50
CA ARG A 118 11.29 -9.45 6.92
C ARG A 118 10.23 -8.41 6.60
N VAL A 119 9.80 -8.40 5.34
CA VAL A 119 8.71 -7.54 4.85
C VAL A 119 7.52 -8.41 4.46
N MET A 120 6.33 -8.08 4.96
CA MET A 120 5.09 -8.76 4.60
C MET A 120 4.29 -7.89 3.63
N PHE A 121 4.12 -8.36 2.40
CA PHE A 121 3.24 -7.73 1.43
C PHE A 121 1.79 -8.17 1.66
N LEU A 122 0.87 -7.22 1.86
CA LEU A 122 -0.57 -7.51 1.99
C LEU A 122 -1.25 -7.41 0.63
N HIS A 123 -1.49 -8.56 0.00
CA HIS A 123 -2.22 -8.63 -1.26
C HIS A 123 -3.73 -8.39 -1.06
N THR A 124 -4.20 -7.15 -1.28
CA THR A 124 -5.59 -6.76 -1.03
C THR A 124 -6.61 -7.20 -2.10
N GLY A 125 -6.17 -7.93 -3.14
CA GLY A 125 -7.02 -8.39 -4.24
C GLY A 125 -7.03 -7.40 -5.41
N GLY A 126 -8.14 -7.34 -6.15
CA GLY A 126 -8.30 -6.46 -7.32
C GLY A 126 -8.04 -7.13 -8.67
N THR A 127 -7.56 -8.37 -8.67
CA THR A 127 -7.15 -9.14 -9.87
C THR A 127 -8.14 -9.08 -11.05
N PRO A 128 -9.48 -9.14 -10.88
CA PRO A 128 -10.40 -9.00 -12.01
C PRO A 128 -10.27 -7.69 -12.80
N ALA A 129 -9.68 -6.65 -12.22
CA ALA A 129 -9.43 -5.39 -12.93
C ALA A 129 -8.45 -5.55 -14.10
N LEU A 130 -7.58 -6.57 -14.10
CA LEU A 130 -6.64 -6.85 -15.19
C LEU A 130 -7.34 -6.92 -16.55
N PHE A 131 -8.52 -7.53 -16.62
CA PHE A 131 -9.29 -7.67 -17.87
C PHE A 131 -9.77 -6.33 -18.45
N GLY A 132 -9.67 -5.23 -17.70
CA GLY A 132 -9.92 -3.87 -18.18
C GLY A 132 -8.69 -3.17 -18.79
N TYR A 133 -7.52 -3.80 -18.77
CA TYR A 133 -6.25 -3.25 -19.26
C TYR A 133 -5.66 -4.20 -20.32
N PRO A 134 -6.18 -4.20 -21.55
CA PRO A 134 -5.74 -5.11 -22.60
C PRO A 134 -4.23 -5.00 -22.85
N GLU A 135 -3.64 -3.80 -22.71
CA GLU A 135 -2.20 -3.56 -22.87
C GLU A 135 -1.28 -4.34 -21.91
N LEU A 136 -1.84 -5.03 -20.91
CA LEU A 136 -1.12 -5.93 -20.01
C LEU A 136 -1.28 -7.42 -20.34
N ILE A 137 -2.25 -7.77 -21.19
CA ILE A 137 -2.67 -9.16 -21.44
C ILE A 137 -2.50 -9.53 -22.92
N SER A 138 -2.61 -8.57 -23.83
CA SER A 138 -2.44 -8.81 -25.26
C SER A 138 -0.98 -8.59 -25.67
N GLU A 139 -0.32 -9.67 -26.10
CA GLU A 139 0.79 -9.63 -27.06
C GLU A 139 0.26 -9.41 -28.48
#